data_AF-A0A1H8R2K5-F1
#
_entry.id   AF-A0A1H8R2K5-F1
#
_cell.length_a   1.000
_cell.length_b   1.000
_cell.length_c   1.000
_cell.angle_alpha   90.00
_cell.angle_beta   90.00
_cell.angle_gamma   90.00
#
_symmetry.space_group_name_H-M   'P 1'
#
loop_
_entity.id
_entity.type
_entity.pdbx_description
1 polymer ?
#
loop_
_entity_poly.entity_id
_entity_poly.type
_entity_poly.pdbx_seq_one_letter_code
_entity_poly.pdbx_strand_id
1 'polypeptide(L)'
;MEWYQFISAAGLGAIGIKLIDILWLQRVLQQAEKKKWIREQRLRVYSNVAKEVLSLGKASNTREDPFAGYALAAEAMLLTDDLELSRQIELFFTKVSNLYAEGLKQPDDPTCKPEHELEGAYNLVRKESRELVEALRKSINNT
;
A
#
# COMPACT_ATOMS: atom_id res chain seq x y z
N MET A 1 -40.03 -51.53 -16.75
CA MET A 1 -39.44 -50.49 -17.63
C MET A 1 -39.18 -49.16 -16.91
N GLU A 2 -39.46 -49.02 -15.61
CA GLU A 2 -39.43 -47.71 -14.91
C GLU A 2 -38.12 -47.38 -14.17
N TRP A 3 -37.29 -48.37 -13.84
CA TRP A 3 -36.11 -48.17 -12.98
C TRP A 3 -34.97 -47.39 -13.66
N TYR A 4 -34.81 -47.53 -14.97
CA TYR A 4 -33.78 -46.82 -15.76
C TYR A 4 -34.07 -45.31 -15.88
N GLN A 5 -35.33 -44.89 -15.86
CA GLN A 5 -35.72 -43.48 -15.84
C GLN A 5 -35.41 -42.84 -14.47
N PHE A 6 -35.60 -43.59 -13.38
CA PHE A 6 -35.22 -43.13 -12.04
C PHE A 6 -33.69 -43.00 -11.87
N ILE A 7 -32.91 -43.97 -12.35
CA ILE A 7 -31.44 -43.92 -12.29
C ILE A 7 -30.88 -42.79 -13.17
N SER A 8 -31.43 -42.57 -14.36
CA SER A 8 -30.98 -41.49 -15.25
C SER A 8 -31.36 -40.11 -14.72
N ALA A 9 -32.56 -39.93 -14.16
CA ALA A 9 -32.96 -38.69 -13.50
C ALA A 9 -32.12 -38.38 -12.25
N ALA A 10 -31.83 -39.40 -11.43
CA ALA A 10 -30.93 -39.26 -10.27
C ALA A 10 -29.48 -38.96 -10.69
N GLY A 11 -28.98 -39.58 -11.75
CA GLY A 11 -27.65 -39.34 -12.30
C GLY A 11 -27.50 -37.94 -12.90
N LEU A 12 -28.51 -37.44 -13.65
CA LEU A 12 -28.52 -36.09 -14.19
C LEU A 12 -28.66 -35.02 -13.08
N GLY A 13 -29.46 -35.29 -12.05
CA GLY A 13 -29.54 -34.43 -10.86
C GLY A 13 -28.20 -34.34 -10.11
N ALA A 14 -27.50 -35.46 -9.94
CA ALA A 14 -26.17 -35.49 -9.32
C ALA A 14 -25.11 -34.74 -10.14
N ILE A 15 -25.18 -34.80 -11.47
CA ILE A 15 -24.30 -34.03 -12.37
C ILE A 15 -24.60 -32.53 -12.23
N GLY A 16 -25.88 -32.14 -12.24
CA GLY A 16 -26.29 -30.74 -12.07
C GLY A 16 -25.81 -30.13 -10.75
N ILE A 17 -25.98 -30.84 -9.64
CA ILE A 17 -25.50 -30.40 -8.32
C ILE A 17 -23.97 -30.23 -8.30
N LYS A 18 -23.23 -31.20 -8.86
CA LYS A 18 -21.76 -31.08 -8.96
C LYS A 18 -21.32 -29.87 -9.78
N LEU A 19 -22.01 -29.55 -10.87
CA LEU A 19 -21.69 -28.36 -11.67
C LEU A 19 -21.90 -27.08 -10.87
N ILE A 20 -22.97 -26.99 -10.08
CA ILE A 20 -23.23 -25.85 -9.19
C ILE A 20 -22.13 -25.75 -8.12
N ASP A 21 -21.74 -26.87 -7.50
CA ASP A 21 -20.65 -26.91 -6.52
C ASP A 21 -19.33 -26.43 -7.11
N ILE A 22 -18.98 -26.88 -8.33
CA ILE A 22 -17.76 -26.46 -9.03
C ILE A 22 -17.78 -24.95 -9.28
N LEU A 23 -18.90 -24.39 -9.76
CA LEU A 23 -19.02 -22.96 -10.00
C LEU A 23 -18.91 -22.15 -8.70
N TRP A 24 -19.44 -22.67 -7.59
CA TRP A 24 -19.34 -22.03 -6.28
C TRP A 24 -17.90 -22.08 -5.75
N LEU A 25 -17.26 -23.25 -5.81
CA LEU A 25 -15.87 -23.45 -5.41
C LEU A 25 -14.93 -22.55 -6.21
N GLN A 26 -15.14 -22.44 -7.53
CA GLN A 26 -14.34 -21.58 -8.40
C GLN A 26 -14.44 -20.10 -8.00
N ARG A 27 -15.63 -19.62 -7.63
CA ARG A 27 -15.80 -18.25 -7.11
C ARG A 27 -15.08 -18.03 -5.79
N VAL A 28 -15.17 -18.98 -4.86
CA VAL A 28 -14.48 -18.89 -3.55
C VAL A 28 -12.96 -18.87 -3.75
N LEU A 29 -12.44 -19.76 -4.60
CA LEU A 29 -11.02 -19.81 -4.96
C LEU A 29 -10.53 -18.49 -5.57
N GLN A 30 -11.25 -17.95 -6.55
CA GLN A 30 -10.89 -16.67 -7.18
C GLN A 30 -10.87 -15.51 -6.17
N GLN A 31 -11.83 -15.47 -5.24
CA GLN A 31 -11.84 -14.45 -4.20
C GLN A 31 -10.67 -14.62 -3.22
N ALA A 32 -10.36 -15.85 -2.81
CA ALA A 32 -9.23 -16.13 -1.94
C ALA A 32 -7.89 -15.77 -2.59
N GLU A 33 -7.72 -16.11 -3.87
CA GLU A 33 -6.53 -15.80 -4.66
C GLU A 33 -6.39 -14.28 -4.85
N LYS A 34 -7.48 -13.57 -5.19
CA LYS A 34 -7.48 -12.11 -5.28
C LYS A 34 -7.05 -11.47 -3.96
N LYS A 35 -7.62 -11.90 -2.82
CA LYS A 35 -7.26 -11.37 -1.50
C LYS A 35 -5.79 -11.63 -1.17
N LYS A 36 -5.30 -12.84 -1.45
CA LYS A 36 -3.89 -13.21 -1.27
C LYS A 36 -2.99 -12.32 -2.11
N TRP A 37 -3.32 -12.12 -3.39
CA TRP A 37 -2.56 -11.30 -4.32
C TRP A 37 -2.50 -9.84 -3.87
N ILE A 38 -3.63 -9.23 -3.48
CA ILE A 38 -3.65 -7.85 -2.96
C ILE A 38 -2.77 -7.71 -1.72
N ARG A 39 -2.86 -8.67 -0.78
CA ARG A 39 -2.04 -8.67 0.44
C ARG A 39 -0.54 -8.76 0.12
N GLU A 40 -0.15 -9.58 -0.84
CA GLU A 40 1.24 -9.70 -1.29
C GLU A 40 1.74 -8.41 -1.97
N GLN A 41 0.90 -7.76 -2.78
CA GLN A 41 1.24 -6.46 -3.37
C GLN A 41 1.38 -5.37 -2.30
N ARG A 42 0.44 -5.29 -1.34
CA ARG A 42 0.54 -4.38 -0.18
C ARG A 42 1.85 -4.58 0.56
N LEU A 43 2.20 -5.82 0.89
CA LEU A 43 3.44 -6.12 1.61
C LEU A 43 4.68 -5.62 0.85
N ARG A 44 4.73 -5.87 -0.46
CA ARG A 44 5.84 -5.45 -1.32
C ARG A 44 5.97 -3.92 -1.35
N VAL A 45 4.88 -3.23 -1.67
CA VAL A 45 4.86 -1.77 -1.85
C VAL A 45 5.08 -1.07 -0.52
N TYR A 46 4.42 -1.51 0.55
CA TYR A 46 4.59 -0.91 1.88
C TYR A 46 5.98 -1.16 2.45
N SER A 47 6.63 -2.27 2.11
CA SER A 47 8.04 -2.50 2.48
C SER A 47 8.95 -1.46 1.82
N ASN A 48 8.72 -1.16 0.53
CA ASN A 48 9.46 -0.11 -0.18
C ASN A 48 9.20 1.27 0.43
N VAL A 49 7.93 1.60 0.70
CA VAL A 49 7.57 2.87 1.37
C VAL A 49 8.21 2.94 2.76
N ALA A 50 8.12 1.89 3.58
CA ALA A 50 8.73 1.87 4.91
C ALA A 50 10.25 2.08 4.86
N LYS A 51 10.92 1.51 3.85
CA LYS A 51 12.35 1.72 3.62
C LYS A 51 12.67 3.17 3.26
N GLU A 52 11.92 3.78 2.35
CA GLU A 52 12.07 5.22 2.02
C GLU A 52 11.76 6.10 3.23
N VAL A 53 10.70 5.77 3.97
CA VAL A 53 10.25 6.50 5.16
C VAL A 53 11.33 6.55 6.23
N LEU A 54 11.88 5.38 6.59
CA LEU A 54 12.92 5.31 7.63
C LEU A 54 14.28 5.84 7.17
N SER A 55 14.53 5.86 5.86
CA SER A 55 15.75 6.46 5.29
C SER A 55 15.60 7.94 4.95
N LEU A 56 14.44 8.55 5.24
CA LEU A 56 14.11 9.93 4.88
C LEU A 56 14.36 10.22 3.39
N GLY A 57 13.96 9.27 2.55
CA GLY A 57 14.06 9.33 1.09
C GLY A 57 15.45 9.07 0.51
N LYS A 58 16.43 8.65 1.32
CA LYS A 58 17.79 8.36 0.85
C LYS A 58 17.93 7.01 0.15
N ALA A 59 17.06 6.04 0.45
CA ALA A 59 17.22 4.67 -0.07
C ALA A 59 17.07 4.58 -1.61
N SER A 60 16.25 5.43 -2.21
CA SER A 60 16.05 5.51 -3.66
C SER A 60 16.11 6.94 -4.21
N ASN A 61 16.76 7.85 -3.47
CA ASN A 61 16.89 9.27 -3.79
C ASN A 61 15.55 10.02 -4.00
N THR A 62 14.51 9.61 -3.28
CA THR A 62 13.16 10.20 -3.38
C THR A 62 13.06 11.58 -2.72
N ARG A 63 14.06 11.96 -1.91
CA ARG A 63 14.21 13.32 -1.37
C ARG A 63 14.81 14.29 -2.40
N GLU A 64 15.70 13.81 -3.26
CA GLU A 64 16.30 14.55 -4.37
C GLU A 64 15.36 14.65 -5.57
N ASP A 65 14.66 13.56 -5.91
CA ASP A 65 13.64 13.50 -6.96
C ASP A 65 12.24 13.30 -6.36
N PRO A 66 11.45 14.38 -6.17
CA PRO A 66 10.10 14.26 -5.60
C PRO A 66 9.16 13.42 -6.46
N PHE A 67 9.34 13.36 -7.78
CA PHE A 67 8.47 12.58 -8.66
C PHE A 67 8.65 11.07 -8.46
N ALA A 68 9.88 10.63 -8.16
CA ALA A 68 10.13 9.25 -7.73
C ALA A 68 9.42 8.93 -6.41
N GLY A 69 9.41 9.87 -5.47
CA GLY A 69 8.63 9.77 -4.23
C GLY A 69 7.12 9.67 -4.48
N TYR A 70 6.58 10.53 -5.37
CA TYR A 70 5.17 10.51 -5.74
C TYR A 70 4.74 9.25 -6.48
N ALA A 71 5.61 8.67 -7.31
CA ALA A 71 5.33 7.40 -7.96
C ALA A 71 5.15 6.27 -6.92
N LEU A 72 6.03 6.19 -5.93
CA LEU A 72 5.92 5.23 -4.82
C LEU A 72 4.69 5.49 -3.94
N ALA A 73 4.39 6.77 -3.67
CA ALA A 73 3.19 7.14 -2.93
C ALA A 73 1.92 6.70 -3.67
N ALA A 74 1.82 6.99 -4.97
CA ALA A 74 0.67 6.62 -5.80
C ALA A 74 0.45 5.11 -5.83
N GLU A 75 1.52 4.32 -5.98
CA GLU A 75 1.44 2.86 -5.93
C GLU A 75 0.89 2.36 -4.58
N ALA A 76 1.37 2.95 -3.48
CA ALA A 76 0.90 2.59 -2.15
C ALA A 76 -0.56 2.98 -1.93
N MET A 77 -0.94 4.20 -2.31
CA MET A 77 -2.30 4.74 -2.19
C MET A 77 -3.33 3.89 -2.95
N LEU A 78 -2.99 3.38 -4.14
CA LEU A 78 -3.86 2.46 -4.90
C LEU A 78 -4.15 1.15 -4.15
N LEU A 79 -3.23 0.75 -3.28
CA LEU A 79 -3.35 -0.46 -2.48
C LEU A 79 -3.90 -0.17 -1.08
N THR A 80 -3.99 1.09 -0.65
CA THR A 80 -4.45 1.48 0.68
C THR A 80 -5.94 1.80 0.68
N ASP A 81 -6.72 1.10 1.51
CA ASP A 81 -8.17 1.39 1.65
C ASP A 81 -8.45 2.63 2.54
N ASP A 82 -7.52 2.96 3.43
CA ASP A 82 -7.61 4.09 4.36
C ASP A 82 -7.13 5.39 3.69
N LEU A 83 -8.06 6.33 3.50
CA LEU A 83 -7.80 7.63 2.89
C LEU A 83 -6.83 8.49 3.71
N GLU A 84 -6.86 8.39 5.04
CA GLU A 84 -5.97 9.18 5.89
C GLU A 84 -4.55 8.62 5.82
N LEU A 85 -4.39 7.29 5.83
CA LEU A 85 -3.09 6.66 5.60
C LEU A 85 -2.53 7.03 4.21
N SER A 86 -3.39 7.00 3.18
CA SER A 86 -3.01 7.42 1.81
C SER A 86 -2.45 8.84 1.79
N ARG A 87 -3.14 9.78 2.46
CA ARG A 87 -2.71 11.17 2.57
C ARG A 87 -1.39 11.31 3.34
N GLN A 88 -1.19 10.52 4.40
CA GLN A 88 0.04 10.53 5.18
C GLN A 88 1.25 10.04 4.36
N ILE A 89 1.06 9.05 3.50
CA ILE A 89 2.11 8.55 2.59
C ILE A 89 2.58 9.67 1.65
N GLU A 90 1.65 10.31 0.94
CA GLU A 90 1.96 11.42 0.01
C GLU A 90 2.62 12.61 0.72
N LEU A 91 2.07 12.98 1.89
CA LEU A 91 2.56 14.10 2.67
C LEU A 91 3.99 13.88 3.16
N PHE A 92 4.35 12.65 3.52
CA PHE A 92 5.72 12.30 3.91
C PHE A 92 6.73 12.65 2.81
N PHE A 93 6.50 12.17 1.57
CA PHE A 93 7.43 12.43 0.46
C PHE A 93 7.55 13.92 0.14
N THR A 94 6.42 14.65 0.20
CA THR A 94 6.42 16.10 0.04
C THR A 94 7.25 16.81 1.12
N LYS A 95 7.04 16.45 2.40
CA LYS A 95 7.77 17.05 3.52
C LYS A 95 9.27 16.79 3.43
N VAL A 96 9.66 15.56 3.09
CA VAL A 96 11.07 15.18 2.95
C VAL A 96 11.74 15.91 1.79
N SER A 97 11.09 15.99 0.63
CA SER A 97 11.65 16.72 -0.51
C SER A 97 11.79 18.21 -0.20
N ASN A 98 10.78 18.82 0.43
CA ASN A 98 10.85 20.22 0.85
C ASN A 98 11.97 20.45 1.87
N LEU A 99 12.12 19.57 2.86
CA LEU A 99 13.19 19.66 3.86
C LEU A 99 14.58 19.55 3.21
N TYR A 100 14.72 18.65 2.23
CA TYR A 100 15.96 18.50 1.48
C TYR A 100 16.27 19.73 0.63
N ALA A 101 15.27 20.25 -0.11
CA ALA A 101 15.41 21.45 -0.92
C ALA A 101 15.79 22.68 -0.08
N GLU A 102 15.20 22.82 1.11
CA GLU A 102 15.54 23.90 2.03
C GLU A 102 16.97 23.78 2.55
N GLY A 103 17.43 22.56 2.86
CA GLY A 103 18.81 22.29 3.28
C GLY A 103 19.87 22.50 2.18
N LEU A 104 19.47 22.69 0.92
CA LEU A 104 20.36 23.03 -0.19
C LEU A 104 20.51 24.54 -0.42
N LYS A 105 19.65 25.37 0.20
CA LYS A 105 19.74 26.82 0.04
C LYS A 105 21.01 27.37 0.70
N GLN A 106 21.53 28.44 0.13
CA GLN A 106 22.70 29.12 0.69
C GLN A 106 22.27 29.94 1.92
N PRO A 107 23.15 30.13 2.93
CA PRO A 107 22.82 30.90 4.13
C PRO A 107 22.46 32.38 3.88
N ASP A 108 22.86 32.92 2.73
CA ASP A 108 22.58 34.28 2.28
C ASP A 108 21.33 34.41 1.39
N ASP A 109 20.64 33.29 1.08
CA ASP A 109 19.36 33.31 0.39
C ASP A 109 18.27 33.93 1.29
N PRO A 110 17.57 35.01 0.85
CA PRO A 110 16.56 35.69 1.65
C PRO A 110 15.33 34.83 1.99
N THR A 111 15.16 33.70 1.30
CA THR A 111 14.11 32.71 1.54
C THR A 111 14.55 31.55 2.43
N CYS A 112 15.83 31.51 2.82
CA CYS A 112 16.41 30.46 3.66
C CYS A 112 15.79 30.49 5.05
N LYS A 113 15.28 29.34 5.47
CA LYS A 113 14.74 29.17 6.81
C LYS A 113 15.85 29.08 7.86
N PRO A 114 15.63 29.64 9.06
CA PRO A 114 16.62 29.56 10.12
C PRO A 114 16.80 28.12 10.60
N GLU A 115 18.01 27.78 11.05
CA GLU A 115 18.41 26.40 11.40
C GLU A 115 17.48 25.74 12.43
N HIS A 116 17.00 26.48 13.43
CA HIS A 116 16.08 25.96 14.45
C HIS A 116 14.71 25.54 13.88
N GLU A 117 14.21 26.21 12.83
CA GLU A 117 12.99 25.80 12.14
C GLU A 117 13.21 24.48 11.38
N LEU A 118 14.40 24.32 10.77
CA LEU A 118 14.78 23.09 10.06
C LEU A 118 14.94 21.91 11.01
N GLU A 119 15.55 22.12 12.17
CA GLU A 119 15.66 21.09 13.21
C GLU A 119 14.27 20.67 13.72
N GLY A 120 13.36 21.63 13.93
CA GLY A 120 11.97 21.36 14.28
C GLY A 120 11.25 20.54 13.21
N ALA A 121 11.38 20.93 11.94
CA ALA A 121 10.79 20.21 10.81
C ALA A 121 11.36 18.80 10.66
N TYR A 122 12.68 18.63 10.80
CA TYR A 122 13.33 17.32 10.80
C TYR A 122 12.81 16.42 11.91
N ASN A 123 12.72 16.93 13.14
CA ASN A 123 12.23 16.16 14.28
C ASN A 123 10.77 15.74 14.10
N LEU A 124 9.94 16.61 13.53
CA LEU A 124 8.56 16.27 13.18
C LEU A 124 8.50 15.15 12.14
N VAL A 125 9.19 15.30 11.01
CA VAL A 125 9.23 14.29 9.94
C VAL A 125 9.75 12.96 10.47
N ARG A 126 10.81 12.97 11.29
CA ARG A 126 11.36 11.77 11.94
C ARG A 126 10.35 11.06 12.83
N LYS A 127 9.55 11.81 13.60
CA LYS A 127 8.50 11.26 14.46
C LYS A 127 7.38 10.65 13.62
N GLU A 128 6.83 11.42 12.69
CA GLU A 128 5.76 10.99 11.79
C GLU A 128 6.17 9.78 10.94
N SER A 129 7.45 9.68 10.56
CA SER A 129 7.99 8.52 9.82
C SER A 129 7.78 7.21 10.56
N ARG A 130 7.97 7.20 11.88
CA ARG A 130 7.76 6.00 12.72
C ARG A 130 6.29 5.67 12.85
N GLU A 131 5.46 6.69 13.05
CA GLU A 131 3.99 6.54 13.13
C GLU A 131 3.43 6.00 11.81
N LEU A 132 3.94 6.49 10.67
CA LEU A 132 3.56 6.02 9.33
C LEU A 132 3.91 4.55 9.13
N VAL A 133 5.11 4.11 9.52
CA VAL A 133 5.49 2.69 9.44
C VAL A 133 4.57 1.81 10.30
N GLU A 134 4.19 2.27 11.48
CA GLU A 134 3.22 1.56 12.32
C GLU A 134 1.83 1.51 11.67
N ALA A 135 1.39 2.59 11.04
CA ALA A 135 0.12 2.65 10.33
C ALA A 135 0.10 1.71 9.11
N LEU A 136 1.17 1.67 8.31
CA LEU A 136 1.34 0.71 7.21
C LEU A 136 1.26 -0.74 7.72
N ARG A 137 1.94 -1.05 8.84
CA ARG A 137 1.89 -2.37 9.46
C ARG A 137 0.47 -2.74 9.91
N LYS A 138 -0.27 -1.81 10.53
CA LYS A 138 -1.66 -2.03 10.95
C LYS A 138 -2.57 -2.27 9.74
N SER A 139 -2.40 -1.51 8.67
CA SER A 139 -3.15 -1.66 7.43
C SER A 139 -2.99 -3.05 6.81
N ILE A 140 -1.79 -3.65 6.85
CA ILE A 140 -1.58 -5.02 6.36
C ILE A 140 -2.35 -6.05 7.20
N ASN A 141 -2.37 -5.90 8.52
CA ASN A 141 -2.93 -6.89 9.44
C ASN A 141 -4.46 -6.79 9.62
N ASN A 142 -5.06 -5.67 9.26
CA ASN A 142 -6.51 -5.44 9.38
C ASN A 142 -7.30 -5.84 8.11
N THR A 143 -6.67 -6.55 7.16
CA THR A 143 -7.31 -7.04 5.92
C THR A 143 -7.47 -8.56 5.92
#